data_AF-A0A8B3E732-F1
#
_entry.id   AF-A0A8B3E732-F1
#
_cell.length_a   1.000
_cell.length_b   1.000
_cell.length_c   1.000
_cell.angle_alpha   90.00
_cell.angle_beta   90.00
_cell.angle_gamma   90.00
#
_symmetry.space_group_name_H-M   'P 1'
#
loop_
_entity.id
_entity.type
_entity.pdbx_description
1 polymer ?
#
loop_
_entity_poly.entity_id
_entity_poly.type
_entity_poly.pdbx_seq_one_letter_code
_entity_poly.pdbx_strand_id
1 'polypeptide(L)'
;MSNEKDLVLRDSAFEIQTADLSKNELPSLEDAQELPIDLCGNYWTPEHAGEFKKMFFVEIKPQKVLSATNPDELIDLDCATFLEKTVNGTVQTVTNGSRRLVGILEQYLENGSLKSGMPLKITYMGKKKNKTNNFQSDNWSVRPLRLNLPVAG
;
A
#
# COMPACT_ATOMS: atom_id res chain seq x y z
N MET A 1 -22.46 -4.98 -17.46
CA MET A 1 -21.83 -6.31 -17.51
C MET A 1 -20.33 -6.07 -17.41
N SER A 2 -19.79 -6.07 -16.19
CA SER A 2 -18.40 -5.70 -15.95
C SER A 2 -17.57 -6.98 -15.84
N ASN A 3 -16.54 -7.09 -16.68
CA ASN A 3 -15.63 -8.23 -16.73
C ASN A 3 -14.89 -8.40 -15.40
N GLU A 4 -15.32 -9.37 -14.60
CA GLU A 4 -14.57 -9.94 -13.45
C GLU A 4 -13.64 -11.08 -13.88
N LYS A 5 -13.33 -11.19 -15.17
CA LYS A 5 -12.46 -12.23 -15.70
C LYS A 5 -11.03 -11.70 -15.76
N ASP A 6 -10.12 -12.44 -15.13
CA ASP A 6 -8.66 -12.28 -15.11
C ASP A 6 -8.05 -11.48 -13.94
N LEU A 7 -8.28 -11.95 -12.72
CA LEU A 7 -7.31 -11.78 -11.63
C LEU A 7 -6.22 -12.86 -11.76
N VAL A 8 -5.31 -12.67 -12.72
CA VAL A 8 -4.08 -13.46 -12.84
C VAL A 8 -3.10 -12.99 -11.76
N LEU A 9 -2.51 -13.93 -11.02
CA LEU A 9 -1.36 -13.68 -10.14
C LEU A 9 -0.20 -13.15 -11.02
N ARG A 10 -0.05 -11.83 -11.10
CA ARG A 10 1.09 -11.18 -11.77
C ARG A 10 2.12 -10.78 -10.72
N ASP A 11 3.39 -11.05 -11.01
CA ASP A 11 4.51 -10.47 -10.25
C ASP A 11 4.36 -8.95 -10.28
N SER A 12 4.20 -8.37 -9.09
CA SER A 12 3.65 -7.04 -8.92
C SER A 12 4.70 -5.95 -9.10
N ALA A 13 4.81 -5.45 -10.32
CA ALA A 13 5.11 -4.05 -10.62
C ALA A 13 4.08 -3.62 -11.68
N PHE A 14 3.55 -2.40 -11.60
CA PHE A 14 2.65 -1.91 -12.63
C PHE A 14 3.37 -1.99 -13.99
N GLU A 15 2.87 -2.77 -14.94
CA GLU A 15 3.42 -2.82 -16.31
C GLU A 15 3.04 -1.54 -17.06
N ILE A 16 3.67 -0.43 -16.69
CA ILE A 16 3.53 0.87 -17.36
C ILE A 16 4.58 0.93 -18.46
N GLN A 17 4.14 1.18 -19.69
CA GLN A 17 5.04 1.38 -20.82
C GLN A 17 5.85 2.66 -20.61
N THR A 18 7.17 2.58 -20.77
CA THR A 18 8.08 3.73 -20.66
C THR A 18 8.51 4.20 -22.04
N ALA A 19 8.35 5.48 -22.35
CA ALA A 19 8.91 6.09 -23.55
C ALA A 19 10.38 6.47 -23.33
N ASP A 20 11.21 6.30 -24.37
CA ASP A 20 12.60 6.76 -24.37
C ASP A 20 12.66 8.27 -24.64
N LEU A 21 12.96 9.03 -23.59
CA LEU A 21 13.02 10.50 -23.64
C LEU A 21 14.21 11.05 -24.42
N SER A 22 15.18 10.21 -24.78
CA SER A 22 16.36 10.64 -25.56
C SER A 22 16.08 10.77 -27.06
N LYS A 23 14.91 10.32 -27.53
CA LYS A 23 14.47 10.43 -28.92
C LYS A 23 13.55 11.62 -29.10
N ASN A 24 13.71 12.34 -30.22
CA ASN A 24 12.88 13.51 -30.56
C ASN A 24 11.42 13.17 -30.89
N GLU A 25 11.10 11.90 -31.15
CA GLU A 25 9.76 11.43 -31.49
C GLU A 25 9.14 10.70 -30.29
N LEU A 26 8.42 11.44 -29.46
CA LEU A 26 7.59 10.87 -28.41
C LEU A 26 6.26 10.37 -29.01
N PRO A 27 5.72 9.22 -28.55
CA PRO A 27 4.42 8.75 -29.00
C PRO A 27 3.31 9.74 -28.62
N SER A 28 2.31 9.90 -29.49
CA SER A 28 1.09 10.65 -29.17
C SER A 28 0.33 9.98 -28.02
N LEU A 29 -0.26 10.80 -27.15
CA LEU A 29 -1.07 10.35 -26.00
C LEU A 29 -2.58 10.58 -26.22
N GLU A 30 -3.01 11.01 -27.41
CA GLU A 30 -4.42 11.36 -27.69
C GLU A 30 -5.39 10.16 -27.47
N ASP A 31 -4.97 8.95 -27.85
CA ASP A 31 -5.73 7.71 -27.65
C ASP A 31 -5.28 6.93 -26.40
N ALA A 32 -4.41 7.52 -25.57
CA ALA A 32 -3.93 6.85 -24.37
C ALA A 32 -5.07 6.66 -23.37
N GLN A 33 -5.20 5.44 -22.85
CA GLN A 33 -6.18 5.14 -21.83
C GLN A 33 -5.58 5.39 -20.45
N GLU A 34 -6.30 6.17 -19.64
CA GLU A 34 -5.99 6.29 -18.22
C GLU A 34 -6.15 4.93 -17.55
N LEU A 35 -5.08 4.45 -16.92
CA LEU A 35 -5.20 3.32 -16.02
C LEU A 35 -6.03 3.76 -14.80
N PRO A 36 -6.87 2.88 -14.23
CA PRO A 36 -7.64 3.20 -13.04
C PRO A 36 -6.76 3.17 -11.78
N ILE A 37 -5.54 3.66 -11.87
CA ILE A 37 -4.52 3.67 -10.82
C ILE A 37 -4.06 5.11 -10.63
N ASP A 38 -4.28 5.61 -9.43
CA ASP A 38 -3.70 6.88 -8.99
C ASP A 38 -2.31 6.64 -8.40
N LEU A 39 -1.31 7.25 -9.05
CA LEU A 39 0.10 7.22 -8.63
C LEU A 39 0.38 8.21 -7.49
N CYS A 40 -0.54 9.11 -7.17
CA CYS A 40 -0.46 9.93 -5.97
C CYS A 40 -0.56 9.03 -4.74
N GLY A 41 0.59 8.76 -4.10
CA GLY A 41 0.65 7.99 -2.87
C GLY A 41 -0.05 8.72 -1.74
N ASN A 42 -1.22 8.23 -1.33
CA ASN A 42 -1.94 8.76 -0.18
C ASN A 42 -1.26 8.26 1.09
N TYR A 43 -0.56 9.15 1.79
CA TYR A 43 -0.01 8.84 3.11
C TYR A 43 -1.17 8.71 4.10
N TRP A 44 -1.45 7.49 4.55
CA TRP A 44 -2.56 7.23 5.46
C TRP A 44 -2.14 7.45 6.91
N THR A 45 -2.70 8.48 7.54
CA THR A 45 -2.49 8.84 8.94
C THR A 45 -3.81 8.72 9.70
N PRO A 46 -4.23 7.53 10.14
CA PRO A 46 -5.47 7.38 10.90
C PRO A 46 -5.38 8.10 12.25
N GLU A 47 -6.44 8.81 12.62
CA GLU A 47 -6.47 9.64 13.83
C GLU A 47 -7.17 8.91 14.98
N HIS A 48 -8.22 8.16 14.69
CA HIS A 48 -9.13 7.55 15.65
C HIS A 48 -9.04 6.02 15.66
N ALA A 49 -9.05 5.46 16.86
CA ALA A 49 -9.11 4.01 17.03
C ALA A 49 -10.38 3.45 16.36
N GLY A 50 -10.22 2.39 15.57
CA GLY A 50 -11.29 1.76 14.80
C GLY A 50 -11.27 2.11 13.31
N GLU A 51 -10.55 3.16 12.90
CA GLU A 51 -10.33 3.45 11.49
C GLU A 51 -9.64 2.27 10.79
N PHE A 52 -10.16 1.88 9.62
CA PHE A 52 -9.62 0.75 8.87
C PHE A 52 -9.68 0.97 7.37
N LYS A 53 -8.77 0.30 6.66
CA LYS A 53 -8.79 0.15 5.21
C LYS A 53 -8.74 -1.33 4.84
N LYS A 54 -9.38 -1.68 3.72
CA LYS A 54 -9.24 -2.98 3.07
C LYS A 54 -8.42 -2.77 1.81
N MET A 55 -7.24 -3.36 1.76
CA MET A 55 -6.27 -3.06 0.72
C MET A 55 -5.38 -4.26 0.44
N PHE A 56 -4.77 -4.28 -0.74
CA PHE A 56 -3.81 -5.29 -1.14
C PHE A 56 -2.42 -4.86 -0.71
N PHE A 57 -1.67 -5.74 -0.05
CA PHE A 57 -0.27 -5.51 0.24
C PHE A 57 0.54 -5.52 -1.06
N VAL A 58 1.44 -4.56 -1.24
CA VAL A 58 2.35 -4.51 -2.40
C VAL A 58 3.75 -4.87 -1.94
N GLU A 59 4.37 -3.99 -1.16
CA GLU A 59 5.77 -4.11 -0.76
C GLU A 59 6.05 -3.26 0.48
N ILE A 60 7.23 -3.49 1.05
CA ILE A 60 7.87 -2.59 2.03
C ILE A 60 9.15 -2.12 1.39
N LYS A 61 9.33 -0.80 1.32
CA LYS A 61 10.57 -0.20 0.79
C LYS A 61 10.96 1.06 1.57
N PRO A 62 12.26 1.36 1.66
CA PRO A 62 12.71 2.64 2.19
C PRO A 62 12.18 3.80 1.34
N GLN A 63 11.65 4.83 2.00
CA GLN A 63 11.27 6.09 1.37
C GLN A 63 11.91 7.25 2.12
N LYS A 64 12.37 8.26 1.38
CA LYS A 64 12.81 9.52 1.97
C LYS A 64 11.60 10.33 2.40
N VAL A 65 11.45 10.52 3.71
CA VAL A 65 10.36 11.30 4.31
C VAL A 65 10.92 12.39 5.20
N LEU A 66 10.16 13.47 5.39
CA LEU A 66 10.52 14.50 6.36
C LEU A 66 10.48 13.93 7.77
N SER A 67 11.49 14.23 8.57
CA SER A 67 11.57 13.78 9.95
C SER A 67 10.47 14.42 10.78
N ALA A 68 9.76 13.58 11.55
CA ALA A 68 8.73 14.04 12.48
C ALA A 68 9.30 14.89 13.64
N THR A 69 10.62 14.81 13.89
CA THR A 69 11.29 15.58 14.95
C THR A 69 12.10 16.76 14.42
N ASN A 70 12.42 16.78 13.13
CA ASN A 70 13.22 17.82 12.49
C ASN A 70 12.70 18.07 11.07
N PRO A 71 11.85 19.10 10.86
CA PRO A 71 11.21 19.35 9.56
C PRO A 71 12.17 19.63 8.40
N ASP A 72 13.43 19.98 8.68
CA ASP A 72 14.45 20.29 7.68
C ASP A 72 15.32 19.06 7.31
N GLU A 73 15.02 17.89 7.89
CA GLU A 73 15.79 16.66 7.70
C GLU A 73 14.96 15.60 6.99
N LEU A 74 15.52 15.05 5.90
CA LEU A 74 15.00 13.85 5.26
C LEU A 74 15.60 12.61 5.91
N ILE A 75 14.75 11.69 6.35
CA ILE A 75 15.14 10.39 6.88
C ILE A 75 14.69 9.28 5.94
N ASP A 76 15.47 8.22 5.86
CA ASP A 76 15.02 6.98 5.24
C ASP A 76 14.11 6.25 6.22
N LEU A 77 12.88 6.01 5.81
CA LEU A 77 11.87 5.30 6.60
C LEU A 77 11.25 4.20 5.76
N ASP A 78 11.31 2.97 6.26
CA ASP A 78 10.58 1.86 5.65
C ASP A 78 9.09 2.13 5.70
N CYS A 79 8.45 2.09 4.53
CA CYS A 79 7.04 2.35 4.36
C CYS A 79 6.37 1.14 3.71
N ALA A 80 5.26 0.71 4.31
CA ALA A 80 4.40 -0.29 3.70
C ALA A 80 3.52 0.38 2.64
N THR A 81 3.53 -0.18 1.44
CA THR A 81 2.74 0.28 0.30
C THR A 81 1.60 -0.69 0.02
N PHE A 82 0.42 -0.15 -0.24
CA PHE A 82 -0.81 -0.89 -0.47
C PHE A 82 -1.59 -0.34 -1.65
N LEU A 83 -2.52 -1.14 -2.17
CA LEU A 83 -3.53 -0.71 -3.13
C LEU A 83 -4.92 -0.79 -2.54
N GLU A 84 -5.63 0.33 -2.54
CA GLU A 84 -7.02 0.43 -2.12
C GLU A 84 -7.90 0.68 -3.34
N LYS A 85 -8.93 -0.15 -3.54
CA LYS A 85 -9.98 0.14 -4.51
C LYS A 85 -11.04 1.01 -3.85
N THR A 86 -11.19 2.23 -4.35
CA THR A 86 -12.18 3.20 -3.87
C THR A 86 -13.59 2.79 -4.30
N VAL A 87 -14.60 3.43 -3.70
CA VAL A 87 -16.02 3.20 -4.02
C VAL A 87 -16.37 3.49 -5.48
N ASN A 88 -15.61 4.40 -6.13
CA ASN A 88 -15.81 4.78 -7.52
C ASN A 88 -15.11 3.83 -8.52
N GLY A 89 -14.43 2.79 -8.01
CA GLY A 89 -13.74 1.80 -8.83
C GLY A 89 -12.28 2.12 -9.12
N THR A 90 -11.81 3.34 -8.84
CA THR A 90 -10.40 3.75 -8.95
C THR A 90 -9.55 3.03 -7.90
N VAL A 91 -8.39 2.53 -8.31
CA VAL A 91 -7.34 2.00 -7.44
C VAL A 91 -6.41 3.15 -7.08
N GLN A 92 -6.08 3.30 -5.80
CA GLN A 92 -5.11 4.29 -5.35
C GLN A 92 -4.01 3.63 -4.54
N THR A 93 -2.83 4.23 -4.59
CA THR A 93 -1.70 3.83 -3.74
C THR A 93 -1.89 4.41 -2.34
N VAL A 94 -1.75 3.56 -1.32
CA VAL A 94 -1.80 3.95 0.09
C VAL A 94 -0.48 3.60 0.74
N THR A 95 0.13 4.55 1.42
CA THR A 95 1.42 4.38 2.10
C THR A 95 1.28 4.61 3.60
N ASN A 96 1.96 3.81 4.41
CA ASN A 96 2.07 4.04 5.84
C ASN A 96 3.46 3.69 6.37
N GLY A 97 4.11 4.64 7.05
CA GLY A 97 5.44 4.50 7.64
C GLY A 97 5.45 4.19 9.15
N SER A 98 4.34 3.72 9.72
CA SER A 98 4.31 3.36 11.15
C SER A 98 5.23 2.17 11.38
N ARG A 99 6.34 2.38 12.10
CA ARG A 99 7.32 1.32 12.46
C ARG A 99 6.67 0.08 13.06
N ARG A 100 5.55 0.23 13.78
CA ARG A 100 4.81 -0.89 14.35
C ARG A 100 4.05 -1.68 13.29
N LEU A 101 3.41 -1.02 12.33
CA LEU A 101 2.73 -1.69 11.24
C LEU A 101 3.73 -2.39 10.32
N VAL A 102 4.79 -1.68 9.94
CA VAL A 102 5.87 -2.20 9.10
C VAL A 102 6.50 -3.43 9.76
N GLY A 103 6.91 -3.36 11.02
CA GLY A 103 7.49 -4.51 11.72
C GLY A 103 6.54 -5.70 11.88
N ILE A 104 5.21 -5.49 11.96
CA ILE A 104 4.24 -6.59 11.91
C ILE A 104 4.29 -7.28 10.54
N LEU A 105 4.29 -6.50 9.46
CA LEU A 105 4.24 -7.02 8.09
C LEU A 105 5.55 -7.69 7.68
N GLU A 106 6.70 -7.10 8.02
CA GLU A 106 8.04 -7.67 7.76
C GLU A 106 8.17 -9.07 8.34
N GLN A 107 7.75 -9.28 9.59
CA GLN A 107 7.80 -10.59 10.23
C GLN A 107 7.07 -11.67 9.42
N TYR A 108 5.93 -11.34 8.81
CA TYR A 108 5.17 -12.29 7.98
C TYR A 108 5.67 -12.36 6.54
N LEU A 109 6.33 -11.30 6.04
CA LEU A 109 6.97 -11.31 4.74
C LEU A 109 8.20 -12.23 4.76
N GLU A 110 9.05 -12.10 5.77
CA GLU A 110 10.26 -12.91 5.97
C GLU A 110 9.94 -14.39 6.14
N ASN A 111 8.85 -14.73 6.83
CA ASN A 111 8.44 -16.13 6.99
C ASN A 111 7.60 -16.68 5.83
N GLY A 112 7.35 -15.87 4.79
CA GLY A 112 6.63 -16.26 3.58
C GLY A 112 5.11 -16.35 3.70
N SER A 113 4.53 -16.02 4.86
CA SER A 113 3.08 -16.05 5.09
C SER A 113 2.36 -14.81 4.53
N LEU A 114 3.08 -13.71 4.32
CA LEU A 114 2.62 -12.52 3.61
C LEU A 114 3.33 -12.43 2.25
N LYS A 115 2.58 -12.10 1.20
CA LYS A 115 3.09 -11.92 -0.16
C LYS A 115 2.41 -10.72 -0.80
N SER A 116 3.06 -10.12 -1.79
CA SER A 116 2.41 -9.10 -2.62
C SER A 116 1.11 -9.62 -3.22
N GLY A 117 0.12 -8.73 -3.34
CA GLY A 117 -1.24 -9.05 -3.77
C GLY A 117 -2.12 -9.66 -2.68
N MET A 118 -1.61 -9.90 -1.46
CA MET A 118 -2.44 -10.43 -0.38
C MET A 118 -3.45 -9.36 0.09
N PRO A 119 -4.77 -9.65 0.09
CA PRO A 119 -5.76 -8.71 0.58
C PRO A 119 -5.78 -8.70 2.11
N LEU A 120 -5.71 -7.52 2.71
CA LEU A 120 -5.67 -7.29 4.15
C LEU A 120 -6.76 -6.30 4.57
N LYS A 121 -7.34 -6.51 5.74
CA LYS A 121 -8.00 -5.45 6.52
C LYS A 121 -7.02 -4.98 7.59
N ILE A 122 -6.61 -3.73 7.50
CA ILE A 122 -5.71 -3.09 8.47
C ILE A 122 -6.51 -2.08 9.26
N THR A 123 -6.53 -2.24 10.57
CA THR A 123 -7.29 -1.40 11.51
C THR A 123 -6.32 -0.73 12.48
N TYR A 124 -6.41 0.59 12.61
CA TYR A 124 -5.73 1.33 13.66
C TYR A 124 -6.47 1.13 14.98
N MET A 125 -5.76 0.61 15.99
CA MET A 125 -6.34 0.26 17.29
C MET A 125 -6.06 1.34 18.34
N GLY A 126 -5.67 2.54 17.92
CA GLY A 126 -5.23 3.62 18.80
C GLY A 126 -3.79 3.45 19.26
N LYS A 127 -3.37 4.33 20.18
CA LYS A 127 -2.05 4.24 20.80
C LYS A 127 -2.09 3.33 22.03
N LYS A 128 -1.04 2.53 22.21
CA LYS A 128 -0.84 1.70 23.39
C LYS A 128 0.42 2.15 24.11
N LYS A 129 0.32 2.36 25.43
CA LYS A 129 1.48 2.66 26.27
C LYS A 129 2.49 1.51 26.20
N ASN A 130 3.75 1.84 25.97
CA ASN A 130 4.83 0.87 25.97
C ASN A 130 5.05 0.33 27.38
N LYS A 131 5.40 -0.96 27.50
CA LYS A 131 5.70 -1.56 28.81
C LYS A 131 6.99 -1.01 29.43
N THR A 132 7.92 -0.54 28.59
CA THR A 132 9.30 -0.23 28.97
C THR A 132 9.58 1.26 29.14
N ASN A 133 8.66 2.15 28.75
CA ASN A 133 8.83 3.59 28.87
C ASN A 133 7.48 4.33 28.89
N ASN A 134 7.51 5.65 29.06
CA ASN A 134 6.31 6.49 29.05
C ASN A 134 5.80 6.85 27.64
N PHE A 135 6.46 6.38 26.58
CA PHE A 135 5.99 6.62 25.22
C PHE A 135 4.81 5.69 24.89
N GLN A 136 4.01 6.13 23.93
CA GLN A 136 2.94 5.33 23.35
C GLN A 136 3.28 5.05 21.90
N SER A 137 2.91 3.86 21.42
CA SER A 137 3.09 3.47 20.02
C SER A 137 1.76 3.12 19.40
N ASP A 138 1.65 3.33 18.10
CA ASP A 138 0.48 2.91 17.36
C ASP A 138 0.29 1.40 17.50
N ASN A 139 -0.94 1.00 17.78
CA ASN A 139 -1.34 -0.39 17.85
C ASN A 139 -2.17 -0.71 16.61
N TRP A 140 -1.93 -1.87 16.02
CA TRP A 140 -2.53 -2.25 14.73
C TRP A 140 -3.15 -3.64 14.80
N SER A 141 -4.24 -3.84 14.08
CA SER A 141 -4.79 -5.16 13.78
C SER A 141 -4.72 -5.37 12.27
N VAL A 142 -3.93 -6.35 11.85
CA VAL A 142 -3.78 -6.77 10.46
C VAL A 142 -4.45 -8.13 10.30
N ARG A 143 -5.45 -8.22 9.41
CA ARG A 143 -6.20 -9.46 9.17
C ARG A 143 -6.23 -9.78 7.67
N PRO A 144 -5.71 -10.95 7.24
CA PRO A 144 -5.90 -11.42 5.87
C PRO A 144 -7.39 -11.56 5.53
N LEU A 145 -7.75 -11.25 4.29
CA LEU A 145 -9.09 -11.38 3.77
C LEU A 145 -9.16 -12.57 2.82
N ARG A 146 -10.26 -13.31 2.86
CA ARG A 146 -10.58 -14.32 1.86
C ARG A 146 -11.50 -13.69 0.83
N LEU A 147 -11.10 -13.70 -0.44
CA LEU A 147 -11.97 -13.29 -1.53
C LEU A 147 -12.91 -14.44 -1.88
N ASN A 148 -14.21 -14.16 -1.99
CA ASN A 148 -15.18 -15.11 -2.51
C ASN A 148 -15.14 -15.04 -4.03
N LEU A 149 -14.11 -15.64 -4.62
CA LEU A 149 -14.02 -15.79 -6.08
C LEU A 149 -14.85 -17.01 -6.51
N PRO A 150 -15.58 -16.94 -7.63
CA PRO A 150 -16.12 -18.14 -8.25
C PRO A 150 -14.96 -19.10 -8.51
N VAL A 151 -15.13 -20.38 -8.17
CA VAL A 151 -14.15 -21.41 -8.56
C VAL A 151 -14.15 -21.41 -10.09
N ALA A 152 -12.99 -21.09 -10.69
CA ALA A 152 -12.81 -21.26 -12.13
C ALA A 152 -13.04 -22.75 -12.44
N GLY A 153 -14.15 -23.02 -13.13
CA GLY A 153 -14.44 -24.34 -13.71
C GLY A 153 -13.69 -24.53 -15.01
#